data_AF-A0A3S2LU06-F1
#
_entry.id   AF-A0A3S2LU06-F1
#
_cell.length_a   1.000
_cell.length_b   1.000
_cell.length_c   1.000
_cell.angle_alpha   90.00
_cell.angle_beta   90.00
_cell.angle_gamma   90.00
#
_symmetry.space_group_name_H-M   'P 1'
#
loop_
_entity.id
_entity.type
_entity.pdbx_description
1 polymer ?
#
loop_
_entity_poly.entity_id
_entity_poly.type
_entity_poly.pdbx_seq_one_letter_code
_entity_poly.pdbx_strand_id
1 'polypeptide(L)'
;MSATPTAPTCTHFSRCNSIKVESGCWVLYEKPNYTGYQYVLTRGEYPDYQCWMGYNDTIRSCRTFSYTSEGPYRIRIYERPNFQGQMMEFSEDCESTQERFRSRDIYSCNVMDGYWTLYEHPNYRGRQYFVRPGEYRKFSDWGATCATTGSFRRITDF
;
A
#
# COMPACT_ATOMS: atom_id res chain seq x y z
N MET A 1 -4.67 20.56 3.38
CA MET A 1 -5.88 19.92 2.83
C MET A 1 -6.57 19.19 3.97
N SER A 2 -7.76 19.61 4.43
CA SER A 2 -8.61 18.74 5.29
C SER A 2 -9.46 17.90 4.35
N ALA A 3 -9.41 16.58 4.50
CA ALA A 3 -10.02 15.67 3.54
C ALA A 3 -11.07 14.82 4.26
N THR A 4 -12.35 15.11 4.00
CA THR A 4 -13.50 14.40 4.56
C THR A 4 -13.93 13.23 3.67
N PRO A 5 -14.62 12.20 4.22
CA PRO A 5 -14.86 10.92 3.55
C PRO A 5 -15.80 10.93 2.32
N THR A 6 -16.32 12.08 1.90
CA THR A 6 -17.40 12.17 0.89
C THR A 6 -17.10 13.07 -0.32
N ALA A 7 -15.89 13.60 -0.48
CA ALA A 7 -15.56 14.45 -1.63
C ALA A 7 -15.07 13.64 -2.85
N PRO A 8 -15.51 13.99 -4.08
CA PRO A 8 -15.21 13.25 -5.31
C PRO A 8 -13.72 13.35 -5.65
N THR A 9 -13.24 12.34 -6.40
CA THR A 9 -11.96 12.26 -7.12
C THR A 9 -11.20 13.58 -7.19
N CYS A 10 -9.98 13.61 -6.64
CA CYS A 10 -9.04 14.72 -6.75
C CYS A 10 -8.79 15.06 -8.24
N THR A 11 -9.64 15.91 -8.82
CA THR A 11 -9.73 16.16 -10.27
C THR A 11 -9.22 17.54 -10.66
N HIS A 12 -8.83 18.37 -9.69
CA HIS A 12 -8.50 19.78 -9.92
C HIS A 12 -7.03 20.16 -9.63
N PHE A 13 -6.18 19.24 -9.17
CA PHE A 13 -4.79 19.56 -8.82
C PHE A 13 -3.82 18.62 -9.52
N SER A 14 -2.94 19.16 -10.35
CA SER A 14 -1.86 18.40 -10.99
C SER A 14 -0.63 18.24 -10.10
N ARG A 15 -0.57 18.98 -8.97
CA ARG A 15 0.50 19.00 -7.99
C ARG A 15 -0.07 19.19 -6.58
N CYS A 16 0.45 18.47 -5.61
CA CYS A 16 0.08 18.53 -4.21
C CYS A 16 1.36 18.47 -3.37
N ASN A 17 1.63 19.53 -2.60
CA ASN A 17 2.83 19.63 -1.78
C ASN A 17 2.54 19.47 -0.28
N SER A 18 1.28 19.45 0.17
CA SER A 18 0.96 19.18 1.57
C SER A 18 -0.41 18.54 1.73
N ILE A 19 -0.53 17.61 2.68
CA ILE A 19 -1.74 16.82 2.91
C ILE A 19 -1.98 16.70 4.41
N LYS A 20 -3.23 16.81 4.83
CA LYS A 20 -3.64 16.46 6.20
C LYS A 20 -4.76 15.43 6.10
N VAL A 21 -4.52 14.28 6.68
CA VAL A 21 -5.50 13.19 6.74
C VAL A 21 -6.13 13.25 8.12
N GLU A 22 -7.42 13.60 8.16
CA GLU A 22 -8.18 13.70 9.40
C GLU A 22 -8.61 12.31 9.91
N SER A 23 -8.99 11.43 8.97
CA SER A 23 -9.34 10.04 9.23
C SER A 23 -9.29 9.17 7.97
N GLY A 24 -9.29 7.87 8.19
CA GLY A 24 -9.25 6.81 7.19
C GLY A 24 -7.87 6.57 6.61
N CYS A 25 -7.81 5.58 5.73
CA CYS A 25 -6.63 5.33 4.90
C CYS A 25 -6.84 5.97 3.53
N TRP A 26 -5.84 6.75 3.09
CA TRP A 26 -5.80 7.41 1.80
C TRP A 26 -4.72 6.76 0.93
N VAL A 27 -5.10 6.34 -0.27
CA VAL A 27 -4.15 5.88 -1.29
C VAL A 27 -4.13 6.91 -2.40
N LEU A 28 -3.00 7.61 -2.52
CA LEU A 28 -2.76 8.59 -3.56
C LEU A 28 -2.04 7.93 -4.73
N TYR A 29 -2.29 8.44 -5.94
CA TYR A 29 -1.71 7.93 -7.16
C TYR A 29 -1.12 9.07 -7.99
N GLU A 30 0.08 8.85 -8.51
CA GLU A 30 0.80 9.79 -9.37
C GLU A 30 0.02 10.11 -10.66
N LYS A 31 -0.64 9.11 -11.24
CA LYS A 31 -1.36 9.23 -12.53
C LYS A 31 -2.87 9.18 -12.34
N PRO A 32 -3.65 9.62 -13.35
CA PRO A 32 -5.10 9.42 -13.37
C PRO A 32 -5.47 7.94 -13.33
N ASN A 33 -6.74 7.65 -13.05
CA ASN A 33 -7.31 6.30 -13.06
C ASN A 33 -6.61 5.30 -12.12
N TYR A 34 -6.07 5.76 -11.00
CA TYR A 34 -5.45 4.92 -9.97
C TYR A 34 -4.23 4.14 -10.48
N THR A 35 -3.36 4.81 -11.24
CA THR A 35 -2.15 4.23 -11.83
C THR A 35 -0.89 5.02 -11.46
N GLY A 36 0.28 4.48 -11.78
CA GLY A 36 1.57 5.07 -11.42
C GLY A 36 1.97 4.76 -9.98
N TYR A 37 2.83 5.60 -9.40
CA TYR A 37 3.25 5.41 -8.00
C TYR A 37 2.08 5.58 -7.03
N GLN A 38 2.02 4.68 -6.04
CA GLN A 38 1.05 4.72 -4.96
C GLN A 38 1.73 5.28 -3.69
N TYR A 39 0.97 6.06 -2.93
CA TYR A 39 1.39 6.56 -1.61
C TYR A 39 0.28 6.28 -0.61
N VAL A 40 0.59 5.52 0.43
CA VAL A 40 -0.38 5.15 1.47
C VAL A 40 -0.23 6.09 2.66
N LEU A 41 -1.27 6.88 2.92
CA LEU A 41 -1.33 7.82 4.02
C LEU A 41 -2.39 7.37 5.03
N THR A 42 -2.04 7.51 6.29
CA THR A 42 -2.92 7.32 7.45
C THR A 42 -3.18 8.67 8.09
N ARG A 43 -3.96 8.70 9.16
CA ARG A 43 -4.18 9.91 9.95
C ARG A 43 -2.85 10.61 10.27
N GLY A 44 -2.76 11.90 9.95
CA GLY A 44 -1.53 12.66 10.14
C GLY A 44 -1.47 13.96 9.34
N GLU A 45 -0.44 14.75 9.63
CA GLU A 45 -0.10 15.96 8.89
C GLU A 45 1.20 15.73 8.11
N TYR A 46 1.14 16.00 6.81
CA TYR A 46 2.23 15.81 5.87
C TYR A 46 2.55 17.16 5.21
N PRO A 47 3.50 17.93 5.77
CA PRO A 47 3.76 19.30 5.34
C PRO A 47 4.44 19.41 3.96
N ASP A 48 5.14 18.36 3.53
CA ASP A 48 5.78 18.25 2.23
C ASP A 48 5.61 16.84 1.63
N TYR A 49 5.92 16.68 0.34
CA TYR A 49 5.78 15.39 -0.34
C TYR A 49 6.76 14.32 0.12
N GLN A 50 7.88 14.71 0.74
CA GLN A 50 8.86 13.76 1.25
C GLN A 50 8.31 13.05 2.49
N CYS A 51 7.44 13.71 3.26
CA CYS A 51 6.76 13.15 4.43
C CYS A 51 5.83 11.97 4.11
N TRP A 52 5.31 11.85 2.88
CA TRP A 52 4.60 10.64 2.42
C TRP A 52 5.44 9.74 1.49
N MET A 53 6.75 9.95 1.47
CA MET A 53 7.70 9.26 0.58
C MET A 53 7.41 9.47 -0.92
N GLY A 54 6.89 10.65 -1.27
CA GLY A 54 6.70 11.09 -2.64
C GLY A 54 8.03 11.17 -3.39
N TYR A 55 8.07 10.63 -4.61
CA TYR A 55 9.20 10.85 -5.53
C TYR A 55 9.09 12.21 -6.22
N ASN A 56 7.87 12.75 -6.28
CA ASN A 56 7.53 14.06 -6.81
C ASN A 56 6.24 14.54 -6.12
N ASP A 57 5.80 15.76 -6.44
CA ASP A 57 4.58 16.37 -5.93
C ASP A 57 3.35 16.09 -6.82
N THR A 58 3.46 15.22 -7.83
CA THR A 58 2.36 14.95 -8.76
C THR A 58 1.41 13.91 -8.17
N ILE A 59 0.18 14.34 -7.85
CA ILE A 59 -0.91 13.47 -7.40
C ILE A 59 -2.10 13.75 -8.31
N ARG A 60 -2.61 12.74 -9.01
CA ARG A 60 -3.67 12.91 -10.03
C ARG A 60 -4.89 12.03 -9.83
N SER A 61 -4.85 11.10 -8.87
CA SER A 61 -6.05 10.42 -8.38
C SER A 61 -5.82 9.94 -6.95
N CYS A 62 -6.90 9.71 -6.21
CA CYS A 62 -6.84 9.21 -4.84
C CYS A 62 -8.05 8.32 -4.54
N ARG A 63 -7.89 7.40 -3.60
CA ARG A 63 -8.98 6.59 -3.05
C ARG A 63 -8.93 6.61 -1.54
N THR A 64 -10.11 6.64 -0.92
CA THR A 64 -10.26 6.54 0.52
C THR A 64 -10.79 5.16 0.88
N PHE A 65 -10.32 4.64 1.99
CA PHE A 65 -10.77 3.37 2.54
C PHE A 65 -11.05 3.58 4.03
N SER A 66 -12.31 3.40 4.41
CA SER A 66 -12.72 3.26 5.81
C SER A 66 -12.58 1.80 6.20
N TYR A 67 -11.71 1.51 7.16
CA TYR A 67 -11.58 0.16 7.68
C TYR A 67 -12.50 0.00 8.89
N THR A 68 -13.44 -0.94 8.79
CA THR A 68 -14.44 -1.24 9.82
C THR A 68 -14.27 -2.64 10.41
N SER A 69 -13.15 -3.33 10.14
CA SER A 69 -12.94 -4.69 10.61
C SER A 69 -12.15 -4.69 11.93
N GLU A 70 -12.70 -5.38 12.93
CA GLU A 70 -12.05 -5.67 14.22
C GLU A 70 -11.25 -7.00 14.16
N GLY A 71 -11.15 -7.61 12.98
CA GLY A 71 -10.50 -8.90 12.78
C GLY A 71 -8.97 -8.84 12.82
N PRO A 72 -8.29 -9.95 13.14
CA PRO A 72 -6.85 -10.00 13.22
C PRO A 72 -6.24 -9.86 11.82
N TYR A 73 -5.29 -8.92 11.65
CA TYR A 73 -4.53 -8.76 10.41
C TYR A 73 -3.94 -10.09 9.96
N ARG A 74 -4.17 -10.46 8.70
CA ARG A 74 -3.60 -11.70 8.15
C ARG A 74 -3.37 -11.64 6.65
N ILE A 75 -2.15 -11.93 6.23
CA ILE A 75 -1.73 -12.02 4.82
C ILE A 75 -0.95 -13.31 4.58
N ARG A 76 -1.18 -13.95 3.42
CA ARG A 76 -0.36 -15.05 2.90
C ARG A 76 0.41 -14.58 1.68
N ILE A 77 1.70 -14.86 1.63
CA ILE A 77 2.57 -14.55 0.49
C ILE A 77 3.10 -15.83 -0.13
N TYR A 78 3.33 -15.80 -1.44
CA TYR A 78 3.68 -16.99 -2.23
C TYR A 78 4.85 -16.72 -3.17
N GLU A 79 5.70 -17.73 -3.31
CA GLU A 79 6.90 -17.74 -4.16
C GLU A 79 6.57 -17.77 -5.66
N ARG A 80 5.38 -18.24 -6.04
CA ARG A 80 4.96 -18.32 -7.45
C ARG A 80 3.60 -17.66 -7.69
N PRO A 81 3.29 -17.31 -8.95
CA PRO A 81 1.96 -16.84 -9.31
C PRO A 81 0.86 -17.87 -8.99
N ASN A 82 -0.38 -17.43 -8.90
CA ASN A 82 -1.57 -18.27 -8.66
C ASN A 82 -1.49 -19.11 -7.37
N PHE A 83 -0.92 -18.54 -6.31
CA PHE A 83 -0.83 -19.16 -4.98
C PHE A 83 -0.05 -20.48 -4.95
N GLN A 84 0.97 -20.59 -5.81
CA GLN A 84 1.82 -21.76 -5.93
C GLN A 84 3.18 -21.57 -5.24
N GLY A 85 3.91 -22.67 -5.08
CA GLY A 85 5.25 -22.67 -4.50
C GLY A 85 5.25 -22.52 -2.98
N GLN A 86 6.37 -22.09 -2.41
CA GLN A 86 6.47 -21.85 -0.97
C GLN A 86 5.48 -20.76 -0.54
N MET A 87 4.81 -20.98 0.60
CA MET A 87 3.86 -20.07 1.20
C MET A 87 4.26 -19.74 2.64
N MET A 88 4.06 -18.49 3.06
CA MET A 88 4.17 -18.08 4.45
C MET A 88 3.02 -17.13 4.83
N GLU A 89 2.49 -17.32 6.02
CA GLU A 89 1.42 -16.50 6.61
C GLU A 89 2.01 -15.52 7.63
N PHE A 90 1.51 -14.29 7.63
CA PHE A 90 1.93 -13.22 8.54
C PHE A 90 0.72 -12.54 9.15
N SER A 91 0.83 -12.21 10.43
CA SER A 91 -0.11 -11.40 11.21
C SER A 91 0.52 -10.12 11.80
N GLU A 92 1.81 -9.93 11.53
CA GLU A 92 2.64 -8.83 12.03
C GLU A 92 3.41 -8.18 10.88
N ASP A 93 4.01 -7.05 11.17
CA ASP A 93 4.83 -6.31 10.22
C ASP A 93 6.12 -7.09 9.91
N CYS A 94 6.64 -6.93 8.70
CA CYS A 94 7.82 -7.62 8.21
C CYS A 94 8.80 -6.60 7.61
N GLU A 95 9.89 -6.32 8.33
CA GLU A 95 10.93 -5.37 7.89
C GLU A 95 11.83 -5.91 6.76
N SER A 96 11.95 -7.24 6.65
CA SER A 96 12.83 -7.90 5.68
C SER A 96 12.24 -9.25 5.24
N THR A 97 11.69 -9.29 4.03
CA THR A 97 11.18 -10.51 3.40
C THR A 97 12.30 -11.50 3.14
N GLN A 98 13.51 -11.02 2.81
CA GLN A 98 14.68 -11.88 2.63
C GLN A 98 15.03 -12.65 3.91
N GLU A 99 14.88 -12.05 5.09
CA GLU A 99 15.19 -12.72 6.35
C GLU A 99 14.08 -13.68 6.78
N ARG A 100 12.82 -13.25 6.66
CA ARG A 100 11.65 -14.01 7.15
C ARG A 100 11.19 -15.08 6.16
N PHE A 101 11.09 -14.73 4.88
CA PHE A 101 10.60 -15.58 3.80
C PHE A 101 11.72 -16.20 2.95
N ARG A 102 12.98 -15.82 3.16
CA ARG A 102 14.15 -16.29 2.38
C ARG A 102 14.10 -15.98 0.88
N SER A 103 13.24 -15.06 0.49
CA SER A 103 13.10 -14.54 -0.87
C SER A 103 12.79 -13.05 -0.83
N ARG A 104 13.28 -12.31 -1.83
CA ARG A 104 12.93 -10.90 -2.06
C ARG A 104 11.74 -10.72 -3.00
N ASP A 105 11.26 -11.80 -3.60
CA ASP A 105 10.22 -11.77 -4.61
C ASP A 105 8.95 -12.45 -4.09
N ILE A 106 7.85 -11.71 -4.16
CA ILE A 106 6.49 -12.17 -3.85
C ILE A 106 5.69 -12.12 -5.15
N TYR A 107 5.30 -13.29 -5.64
CA TYR A 107 4.64 -13.39 -6.94
C TYR A 107 3.13 -13.39 -6.83
N SER A 108 2.55 -13.87 -5.72
CA SER A 108 1.13 -13.77 -5.44
C SER A 108 0.89 -13.65 -3.93
N CYS A 109 -0.26 -13.08 -3.53
CA CYS A 109 -0.62 -12.97 -2.13
C CYS A 109 -2.14 -13.05 -1.94
N ASN A 110 -2.55 -13.51 -0.76
CA ASN A 110 -3.94 -13.51 -0.33
C ASN A 110 -4.05 -12.73 0.98
N VAL A 111 -4.70 -11.58 0.92
CA VAL A 111 -4.98 -10.77 2.10
C VAL A 111 -6.29 -11.29 2.68
N MET A 112 -6.21 -11.98 3.80
CA MET A 112 -7.37 -12.56 4.45
C MET A 112 -8.11 -11.51 5.27
N ASP A 113 -7.36 -10.62 5.93
CA ASP A 113 -7.91 -9.56 6.78
C ASP A 113 -6.85 -8.45 6.97
N GLY A 114 -7.30 -7.25 7.34
CA GLY A 114 -6.45 -6.07 7.44
C GLY A 114 -6.19 -5.39 6.10
N TYR A 115 -5.84 -4.11 6.18
CA TYR A 115 -5.16 -3.42 5.08
C TYR A 115 -3.65 -3.46 5.30
N TRP A 116 -2.91 -3.65 4.22
CA TRP A 116 -1.46 -3.76 4.27
C TRP A 116 -0.82 -2.87 3.21
N THR A 117 0.39 -2.39 3.51
CA THR A 117 1.27 -1.76 2.53
C THR A 117 2.45 -2.69 2.27
N LEU A 118 2.64 -3.08 1.01
CA LEU A 118 3.85 -3.74 0.53
C LEU A 118 4.87 -2.69 0.08
N TYR A 119 6.15 -2.95 0.29
CA TYR A 119 7.25 -2.06 -0.05
C TYR A 119 8.28 -2.79 -0.90
N GLU A 120 8.81 -2.10 -1.92
CA GLU A 120 9.84 -2.64 -2.82
C GLU A 120 11.15 -2.96 -2.07
N HIS A 121 11.51 -2.17 -1.06
CA HIS A 121 12.75 -2.35 -0.30
C HIS A 121 12.48 -2.77 1.15
N PRO A 122 13.50 -3.34 1.84
CA PRO A 122 13.43 -3.57 3.28
C PRO A 122 13.22 -2.26 4.07
N ASN A 123 12.78 -2.40 5.33
CA ASN A 123 12.57 -1.29 6.27
C ASN A 123 11.55 -0.24 5.78
N TYR A 124 10.50 -0.69 5.09
CA TYR A 124 9.38 0.13 4.63
C TYR A 124 9.78 1.27 3.68
N ARG A 125 10.67 0.97 2.72
CA ARG A 125 11.22 1.94 1.76
C ARG A 125 10.90 1.57 0.31
N GLY A 126 11.13 2.53 -0.58
CA GLY A 126 10.91 2.36 -2.01
C GLY A 126 9.44 2.54 -2.39
N ARG A 127 9.05 1.96 -3.52
CA ARG A 127 7.66 2.02 -4.00
C ARG A 127 6.73 1.31 -3.03
N GLN A 128 5.55 1.89 -2.83
CA GLN A 128 4.51 1.36 -1.96
C GLN A 128 3.39 0.75 -2.81
N TYR A 129 2.74 -0.29 -2.28
CA TYR A 129 1.58 -0.91 -2.90
C TYR A 129 0.53 -1.21 -1.84
N PHE A 130 -0.67 -0.66 -2.03
CA PHE A 130 -1.79 -0.89 -1.13
C PHE A 130 -2.48 -2.22 -1.49
N VAL A 131 -2.65 -3.09 -0.49
CA VAL A 131 -3.43 -4.32 -0.64
C VAL A 131 -4.49 -4.41 0.46
N ARG A 132 -5.73 -4.63 0.03
CA ARG A 132 -6.91 -4.87 0.88
C ARG A 132 -7.31 -6.36 0.83
N PRO A 133 -8.22 -6.83 1.71
CA PRO A 133 -8.70 -8.20 1.67
C PRO A 133 -9.11 -8.63 0.27
N GLY A 134 -8.58 -9.78 -0.16
CA GLY A 134 -8.73 -10.28 -1.51
C GLY A 134 -7.55 -11.13 -1.99
N GLU A 135 -7.79 -11.76 -3.13
CA GLU A 135 -6.86 -12.64 -3.84
C GLU A 135 -6.09 -11.88 -4.92
N TYR A 136 -4.76 -11.90 -4.85
CA TYR A 136 -3.88 -11.30 -5.86
C TYR A 136 -2.99 -12.38 -6.47
N ARG A 137 -3.33 -12.82 -7.68
CA ARG A 137 -2.72 -14.00 -8.32
C ARG A 137 -1.37 -13.70 -8.97
N LYS A 138 -1.06 -12.42 -9.19
CA LYS A 138 0.22 -11.94 -9.72
C LYS A 138 0.55 -10.55 -9.18
N PHE A 139 1.83 -10.18 -9.17
CA PHE A 139 2.27 -8.87 -8.65
C PHE A 139 1.68 -7.64 -9.33
N SER A 140 1.28 -7.77 -10.61
CA SER A 140 0.59 -6.69 -11.30
C SER A 140 -0.80 -6.40 -10.74
N ASP A 141 -1.42 -7.34 -10.01
CA ASP A 141 -2.77 -7.18 -9.46
C ASP A 141 -2.82 -6.12 -8.34
N TRP A 142 -1.70 -5.88 -7.64
CA TRP A 142 -1.54 -4.77 -6.69
C TRP A 142 -0.81 -3.55 -7.28
N GLY A 143 -0.59 -3.54 -8.59
CA GLY A 143 0.02 -2.41 -9.31
C GLY A 143 1.55 -2.38 -9.31
N ALA A 144 2.23 -3.46 -8.90
CA ALA A 144 3.69 -3.55 -9.00
C ALA A 144 4.15 -3.87 -10.43
N THR A 145 5.33 -3.37 -10.79
CA THR A 145 5.98 -3.63 -12.09
C THR A 145 6.88 -4.87 -12.07
N CYS A 146 7.25 -5.36 -10.88
CA CYS A 146 8.02 -6.57 -10.66
C CYS A 146 7.58 -7.25 -9.36
N ALA A 147 8.05 -8.48 -9.12
CA ALA A 147 7.72 -9.26 -7.92
C ALA A 147 8.47 -8.79 -6.66
N THR A 148 9.48 -7.94 -6.80
CA THR A 148 10.35 -7.53 -5.70
C THR A 148 9.57 -6.80 -4.62
N THR A 149 9.51 -7.42 -3.44
CA THR A 149 8.85 -6.92 -2.24
C THR A 149 9.78 -7.17 -1.07
N GLY A 150 10.41 -6.11 -0.56
CA GLY A 150 11.43 -6.18 0.49
C GLY A 150 10.87 -6.11 1.90
N SER A 151 9.70 -5.51 2.10
CA SER A 151 9.03 -5.41 3.40
C SER A 151 7.53 -5.19 3.24
N PHE A 152 6.77 -5.35 4.31
CA PHE A 152 5.35 -5.01 4.37
C PHE A 152 4.89 -4.73 5.79
N ARG A 153 3.86 -3.89 5.94
CA ARG A 153 3.28 -3.56 7.24
C ARG A 153 1.77 -3.44 7.20
N ARG A 154 1.15 -3.64 8.35
CA ARG A 154 -0.26 -3.42 8.61
C ARG A 154 -0.55 -1.93 8.63
N ILE A 155 -1.72 -1.55 8.16
CA ILE A 155 -2.24 -0.18 8.24
C ILE A 155 -3.18 -0.13 9.43
N THR A 156 -2.71 0.33 10.58
CA THR A 156 -3.46 0.30 11.85
C THR A 156 -4.06 1.65 12.26
N ASP A 157 -3.49 2.75 11.78
CA ASP A 157 -3.97 4.10 12.10
C ASP A 157 -5.01 4.56 11.08
N PHE A 158 -6.27 4.63 11.53
CA PHE A 158 -7.41 5.17 10.78
C PHE A 158 -7.95 6.43 11.45
#